data_AF-A0A7R9EM30-F1
#
_entry.id   AF-A0A7R9EM30-F1
#
_cell.length_a   1.000
_cell.length_b   1.000
_cell.length_c   1.000
_cell.angle_alpha   90.00
_cell.angle_beta   90.00
_cell.angle_gamma   90.00
#
_symmetry.space_group_name_H-M   'P 1'
#
loop_
_entity.id
_entity.type
_entity.pdbx_description
1 polymer ?
#
loop_
_entity_poly.entity_id
_entity_poly.type
_entity_poly.pdbx_seq_one_letter_code
_entity_poly.pdbx_strand_id
1 'polypeptide(L)'
;MLNIYATTQAVLVVLLIHSRGGSAQNNVCGGPRNNNSDEQVVIKAVADFNGASHRASRSGDLSSNLVLSPLSLAAVLALVSAGAGGKTQTQIQSALRLPQDQCQIRSGFNQLLTQLNKESAVILKVVDAVYVDRSSSVQQSFITVARQYYSAKVAQEDFRTNPSAAIVDINDWVEQATNGTITNLVGPDTVTSDTRLVLVNAIYFKGAWKVPFNPSLTTRDRFYSDNTTFIKVPTMHTIGHFLYSDNKVLQSHILALNYQ
;
A
#
# COMPACT_ATOMS: atom_id res chain seq x y z
N MET A 1 18.12 -9.34 19.44
CA MET A 1 16.82 -9.33 18.73
C MET A 1 17.07 -8.93 17.30
N LEU A 2 17.11 -9.89 16.36
CA LEU A 2 17.10 -9.57 14.94
C LEU A 2 15.65 -9.20 14.56
N ASN A 3 15.38 -7.90 14.44
CA ASN A 3 14.14 -7.41 13.83
C ASN A 3 14.26 -7.65 12.32
N ILE A 4 13.43 -8.52 11.74
CA ILE A 4 13.33 -8.58 10.28
C ILE A 4 12.46 -7.42 9.82
N TYR A 5 13.17 -6.48 9.19
CA TYR A 5 12.83 -5.36 8.33
C TYR A 5 11.35 -5.00 8.14
N ALA A 6 11.08 -3.75 8.48
CA ALA A 6 10.05 -2.97 7.82
C ALA A 6 10.35 -2.89 6.32
N THR A 7 9.41 -3.35 5.51
CA THR A 7 9.48 -3.21 4.07
C THR A 7 8.71 -1.98 3.66
N THR A 8 9.47 -0.92 3.37
CA THR A 8 8.97 0.34 2.86
C THR A 8 8.58 0.17 1.40
N GLN A 9 7.29 0.21 1.11
CA GLN A 9 6.84 0.69 -0.19
C GLN A 9 6.22 2.05 0.01
N ALA A 10 6.75 3.04 -0.73
CA ALA A 10 5.88 4.09 -1.20
C ALA A 10 5.65 3.97 -2.68
N VAL A 11 4.39 4.06 -3.02
CA VAL A 11 3.96 4.33 -4.36
C VAL A 11 3.57 5.79 -4.39
N LEU A 12 4.46 6.62 -4.92
CA LEU A 12 4.10 7.96 -5.30
C LEU A 12 3.45 7.90 -6.68
N VAL A 13 2.19 8.31 -6.76
CA VAL A 13 1.53 8.56 -8.04
C VAL A 13 1.32 10.07 -8.15
N VAL A 14 2.13 10.70 -9.01
CA VAL A 14 1.93 12.11 -9.40
C VAL A 14 0.94 12.12 -10.57
N LEU A 15 -0.25 12.67 -10.35
CA LEU A 15 -1.23 12.85 -11.42
C LEU A 15 -1.22 14.31 -11.89
N LEU A 16 -0.84 14.53 -13.15
CA LEU A 16 -1.09 15.78 -13.86
C LEU A 16 -2.56 15.81 -14.31
N ILE A 17 -3.46 16.18 -13.41
CA ILE A 17 -4.88 16.30 -13.73
C ILE A 17 -5.09 17.62 -14.49
N HIS A 18 -5.30 17.53 -15.80
CA HIS A 18 -5.90 18.61 -16.59
C HIS A 18 -7.41 18.60 -16.33
N SER A 19 -7.96 19.66 -15.72
CA SER A 19 -9.38 19.72 -15.41
C SER A 19 -10.21 19.88 -16.70
N ARG A 20 -10.83 18.79 -17.16
CA ARG A 20 -12.07 18.85 -17.92
C ARG A 20 -13.17 18.34 -17.00
N GLY A 21 -14.07 19.24 -16.61
CA GLY A 21 -15.08 19.03 -15.58
C GLY A 21 -16.01 17.85 -15.84
N GLY A 22 -15.64 16.68 -15.34
CA GLY A 22 -16.57 15.60 -15.04
C GLY A 22 -16.90 15.65 -13.55
N SER A 23 -18.17 15.89 -13.20
CA SER A 23 -18.61 15.84 -11.82
C SER A 23 -18.52 14.40 -11.30
N ALA A 24 -17.77 14.18 -10.22
CA ALA A 24 -17.85 12.93 -9.46
C ALA A 24 -19.26 12.83 -8.86
N GLN A 25 -19.95 11.71 -9.10
CA GLN A 25 -21.24 11.43 -8.47
C GLN A 25 -20.99 11.16 -6.98
N ASN A 26 -21.03 12.23 -6.18
CA ASN A 26 -20.84 12.20 -4.73
C ASN A 26 -22.15 11.87 -4.01
N ASN A 27 -22.78 10.75 -4.40
CA ASN A 27 -23.92 10.25 -3.64
C ASN A 27 -23.42 9.84 -2.24
N VAL A 28 -24.04 10.43 -1.21
CA VAL A 28 -23.83 10.02 0.17
C VAL A 28 -24.25 8.57 0.27
N CYS A 29 -23.28 7.67 0.43
CA CYS A 29 -23.57 6.28 0.74
C CYS A 29 -24.34 6.26 2.06
N GLY A 30 -25.49 5.59 2.08
CA GLY A 30 -26.30 5.46 3.29
C GLY A 30 -25.56 4.63 4.34
N GLY A 31 -24.68 5.28 5.11
CA GLY A 31 -23.85 4.68 6.15
C GLY A 31 -22.96 3.52 5.70
N PRO A 32 -22.10 3.00 6.59
CA PRO A 32 -21.46 1.71 6.38
C PRO A 32 -22.52 0.61 6.33
N ARG A 33 -22.62 -0.11 5.21
CA ARG A 33 -23.49 -1.30 5.12
C ARG A 33 -22.78 -2.44 5.86
N ASN A 34 -23.31 -2.84 7.00
CA ASN A 34 -22.71 -3.91 7.83
C ASN A 34 -23.03 -5.31 7.26
N ASN A 35 -22.61 -5.56 6.03
CA ASN A 35 -22.69 -6.87 5.41
C ASN A 35 -21.26 -7.33 5.09
N ASN A 36 -20.84 -8.46 5.67
CA ASN A 36 -19.56 -9.15 5.37
C ASN A 36 -19.37 -9.41 3.85
N SER A 37 -20.39 -9.22 3.01
CA SER A 37 -20.30 -9.31 1.56
C SER A 37 -19.41 -8.25 0.93
N ASP A 38 -19.42 -7.01 1.43
CA ASP A 38 -18.73 -5.89 0.75
C ASP A 38 -17.20 -5.98 0.95
N GLU A 39 -16.77 -6.31 2.16
CA GLU A 39 -15.38 -6.65 2.45
C GLU A 39 -14.87 -7.80 1.56
N GLN A 40 -15.63 -8.90 1.46
CA GLN A 40 -15.22 -10.06 0.66
C GLN A 40 -15.10 -9.73 -0.83
N VAL A 41 -15.94 -8.83 -1.36
CA VAL A 41 -15.82 -8.33 -2.73
C VAL A 41 -14.48 -7.61 -2.93
N VAL A 42 -14.10 -6.73 -1.99
CA VAL A 42 -12.81 -6.02 -2.06
C VAL A 42 -11.64 -6.98 -1.86
N ILE A 43 -11.70 -7.92 -0.92
CA ILE A 43 -10.65 -8.93 -0.70
C ILE A 43 -10.39 -9.71 -1.99
N LYS A 44 -11.46 -10.18 -2.65
CA LYS A 44 -11.34 -10.90 -3.92
C LYS A 44 -10.72 -10.03 -5.01
N ALA A 45 -11.19 -8.79 -5.15
CA ALA A 45 -10.65 -7.85 -6.14
C ALA A 45 -9.16 -7.56 -5.92
N VAL A 46 -8.74 -7.35 -4.67
CA VAL A 46 -7.33 -7.14 -4.29
C VAL A 46 -6.49 -8.39 -4.57
N ALA A 47 -7.02 -9.58 -4.30
CA ALA A 47 -6.35 -10.84 -4.63
C ALA A 47 -6.15 -11.03 -6.15
N ASP A 48 -7.15 -10.67 -6.96
CA ASP A 48 -7.04 -10.71 -8.42
C ASP A 48 -6.07 -9.64 -8.95
N PHE A 49 -6.08 -8.45 -8.35
CA PHE A 49 -5.16 -7.35 -8.65
C PHE A 49 -3.70 -7.69 -8.32
N ASN A 50 -3.45 -8.44 -7.24
CA ASN A 50 -2.12 -8.85 -6.79
C ASN A 50 -1.27 -9.49 -7.90
N GLY A 51 -1.86 -10.39 -8.68
CA GLY A 51 -1.15 -11.03 -9.79
C GLY A 51 -0.77 -10.04 -10.89
N ALA A 52 -1.64 -9.06 -11.17
CA ALA A 52 -1.39 -8.05 -12.19
C ALA A 52 -0.32 -7.04 -11.74
N SER A 53 -0.35 -6.61 -10.47
CA SER A 53 0.64 -5.66 -9.93
C SER A 53 2.04 -6.24 -9.92
N HIS A 54 2.22 -7.49 -9.46
CA HIS A 54 3.52 -8.16 -9.49
C HIS A 54 4.07 -8.30 -10.92
N ARG A 55 3.23 -8.69 -11.89
CA ARG A 55 3.66 -8.79 -13.30
C ARG A 55 4.09 -7.45 -13.87
N ALA A 56 3.35 -6.38 -13.57
CA ALA A 56 3.70 -5.03 -14.03
C ALA A 56 5.00 -4.53 -13.38
N SER A 57 5.21 -4.77 -12.08
CA SER A 57 6.45 -4.38 -11.39
C SER A 57 7.67 -5.22 -11.82
N ARG A 58 7.46 -6.42 -12.35
CA ARG A 58 8.51 -7.33 -12.82
C ARG A 58 8.79 -7.24 -14.32
N SER A 59 8.12 -6.38 -15.09
CA SER A 59 8.37 -6.23 -16.53
C SER A 59 9.66 -5.47 -16.88
N GLY A 60 10.48 -5.12 -15.87
CA GLY A 60 11.77 -4.44 -16.00
C GLY A 60 12.93 -5.29 -15.47
N ASP A 61 13.80 -4.68 -14.67
CA ASP A 61 14.99 -5.34 -14.11
C ASP A 61 14.62 -6.40 -13.05
N LEU A 62 14.85 -7.67 -13.41
CA LEU A 62 14.58 -8.83 -12.55
C LEU A 62 15.66 -9.06 -11.49
N SER A 63 16.78 -8.33 -11.54
CA SER A 63 17.92 -8.50 -10.63
C SER A 63 17.75 -7.83 -9.27
N SER A 64 16.73 -6.98 -9.11
CA SER A 64 16.45 -6.27 -7.87
C SER A 64 15.42 -6.97 -6.99
N ASN A 65 15.51 -6.73 -5.68
CA ASN A 65 14.50 -7.18 -4.73
C ASN A 65 13.24 -6.34 -4.88
N LEU A 66 12.08 -7.00 -4.98
CA LEU A 66 10.77 -6.37 -5.02
C LEU A 66 9.95 -6.85 -3.82
N VAL A 67 9.51 -5.92 -2.99
CA VAL A 67 8.48 -6.16 -1.98
C VAL A 67 7.32 -5.25 -2.30
N LEU A 68 6.09 -5.76 -2.36
CA LEU A 68 4.91 -4.93 -2.57
C LEU A 68 3.69 -5.27 -1.74
N SER A 69 2.86 -4.26 -1.47
CA SER A 69 1.56 -4.42 -0.82
C SER A 69 0.42 -4.13 -1.80
N PRO A 70 -0.16 -5.18 -2.42
CA PRO A 70 -1.29 -5.01 -3.34
C PRO A 70 -2.49 -4.33 -2.68
N LEU A 71 -2.73 -4.62 -1.40
CA LEU A 71 -3.82 -4.01 -0.64
C LEU A 71 -3.64 -2.51 -0.50
N SER A 72 -2.45 -2.08 -0.08
CA SER A 72 -2.11 -0.67 0.13
C SER A 72 -2.25 0.12 -1.18
N LEU A 73 -1.71 -0.43 -2.27
CA LEU A 73 -1.85 0.15 -3.61
C LEU A 73 -3.32 0.20 -4.09
N ALA A 74 -4.09 -0.87 -3.84
CA ALA A 74 -5.49 -0.90 -4.22
C ALA A 74 -6.33 0.11 -3.42
N ALA A 75 -6.06 0.29 -2.13
CA ALA A 75 -6.74 1.24 -1.27
C ALA A 75 -6.51 2.69 -1.73
N VAL A 76 -5.26 3.09 -1.99
CA VAL A 76 -4.96 4.45 -2.47
C VAL A 76 -5.56 4.71 -3.85
N LEU A 77 -5.53 3.72 -4.76
CA LEU A 77 -6.14 3.87 -6.08
C LEU A 77 -7.69 3.87 -6.01
N ALA A 78 -8.29 3.12 -5.08
CA ALA A 78 -9.73 3.19 -4.82
C ALA A 78 -10.15 4.55 -4.25
N LEU A 79 -9.32 5.16 -3.39
CA LEU A 79 -9.50 6.54 -2.93
C LEU A 79 -9.47 7.53 -4.12
N VAL A 80 -8.50 7.40 -5.03
CA VAL A 80 -8.45 8.22 -6.26
C VAL A 80 -9.70 8.01 -7.11
N SER A 81 -10.14 6.76 -7.27
CA SER A 81 -11.37 6.43 -7.99
C SER A 81 -12.59 7.12 -7.38
N ALA A 82 -12.65 7.26 -6.05
CA ALA A 82 -13.75 7.94 -5.38
C ALA A 82 -13.80 9.46 -5.64
N GLY A 83 -12.67 10.09 -5.98
CA GLY A 83 -12.59 11.49 -6.41
C GLY A 83 -12.61 11.68 -7.93
N ALA A 84 -12.40 10.62 -8.71
CA ALA A 84 -12.47 10.62 -10.15
C ALA A 84 -13.92 10.57 -10.65
N GLY A 85 -14.15 11.04 -11.88
CA GLY A 85 -15.44 10.94 -12.56
C GLY A 85 -15.34 10.28 -13.94
N GLY A 86 -16.45 9.77 -14.44
CA GLY A 86 -16.59 9.24 -15.80
C GLY A 86 -15.59 8.11 -16.11
N LYS A 87 -14.94 8.20 -17.28
CA LYS A 87 -14.04 7.14 -17.78
C LYS A 87 -12.85 6.87 -16.86
N THR A 88 -12.29 7.91 -16.24
CA THR A 88 -11.14 7.76 -15.32
C THR A 88 -11.51 6.89 -14.12
N GLN A 89 -12.69 7.13 -13.54
CA GLN A 89 -13.20 6.33 -12.43
C GLN A 89 -13.38 4.86 -12.84
N THR A 90 -14.06 4.61 -13.96
CA THR A 90 -14.31 3.26 -14.47
C THR A 90 -13.02 2.51 -14.82
N GLN A 91 -12.02 3.20 -15.40
CA GLN A 91 -10.73 2.59 -15.73
C GLN A 91 -9.97 2.15 -14.48
N ILE A 92 -9.93 3.00 -13.44
CA ILE A 92 -9.28 2.65 -12.17
C ILE A 92 -9.99 1.47 -11.51
N GLN A 93 -11.33 1.50 -11.40
CA GLN A 93 -12.10 0.39 -10.84
C GLN A 93 -11.85 -0.92 -11.60
N SER A 94 -11.84 -0.86 -12.94
CA SER A 94 -11.62 -2.03 -13.79
C SER A 94 -10.21 -2.61 -13.63
N ALA A 95 -9.19 -1.74 -13.54
CA ALA A 95 -7.80 -2.16 -13.30
C ALA A 95 -7.64 -2.87 -11.95
N LEU A 96 -8.34 -2.37 -10.93
CA LEU A 96 -8.39 -2.95 -9.58
C LEU A 96 -9.34 -4.15 -9.45
N ARG A 97 -10.05 -4.53 -10.52
CA ARG A 97 -11.07 -5.58 -10.50
C ARG A 97 -12.22 -5.32 -9.52
N LEU A 98 -12.46 -4.04 -9.21
CA LEU A 98 -13.51 -3.60 -8.31
C LEU A 98 -14.88 -3.51 -9.02
N PRO A 99 -15.99 -3.65 -8.28
CA PRO A 99 -17.32 -3.39 -8.82
C PRO A 99 -17.47 -1.90 -9.19
N GLN A 100 -18.54 -1.56 -9.91
CA GLN A 100 -18.84 -0.17 -10.26
C GLN A 100 -19.50 0.59 -9.09
N ASP A 101 -20.17 -0.11 -8.16
CA ASP A 101 -20.82 0.49 -6.99
C ASP A 101 -19.79 1.06 -6.02
N GLN A 102 -19.67 2.39 -6.01
CA GLN A 102 -18.77 3.14 -5.13
C GLN A 102 -19.07 2.95 -3.64
N CYS A 103 -20.34 2.75 -3.27
CA CYS A 103 -20.69 2.56 -1.87
C CYS A 103 -20.26 1.19 -1.36
N GLN A 104 -20.40 0.15 -2.19
CA GLN A 104 -19.84 -1.17 -1.90
C GLN A 104 -18.31 -1.12 -1.78
N ILE A 105 -17.61 -0.43 -2.69
CA ILE A 105 -16.15 -0.27 -2.63
C ILE A 105 -15.73 0.43 -1.33
N ARG A 106 -16.32 1.60 -1.04
CA ARG A 106 -16.01 2.41 0.14
C ARG A 106 -16.26 1.64 1.43
N SER A 107 -17.42 0.96 1.53
CA SER A 107 -17.78 0.14 2.68
C SER A 107 -16.80 -1.04 2.86
N GLY A 108 -16.48 -1.76 1.77
CA GLY A 108 -15.59 -2.92 1.80
C GLY A 108 -14.15 -2.56 2.20
N PHE A 109 -13.56 -1.49 1.64
CA PHE A 109 -12.24 -1.03 2.08
C PHE A 109 -12.24 -0.55 3.52
N ASN A 110 -13.29 0.17 3.95
CA ASN A 110 -13.37 0.63 5.33
C ASN A 110 -13.42 -0.53 6.33
N GLN A 111 -14.21 -1.56 6.04
CA GLN A 111 -14.29 -2.78 6.84
C GLN A 111 -12.94 -3.48 6.89
N LEU A 112 -12.34 -3.73 5.73
CA LEU A 112 -11.06 -4.43 5.61
C LEU A 112 -9.92 -3.71 6.35
N LEU A 113 -9.75 -2.41 6.10
CA LEU A 113 -8.70 -1.61 6.75
C LEU A 113 -8.94 -1.49 8.26
N THR A 114 -10.19 -1.37 8.69
CA THR A 114 -10.53 -1.33 10.12
C THR A 114 -10.25 -2.66 10.81
N GLN A 115 -10.56 -3.80 10.18
CA GLN A 115 -10.26 -5.12 10.73
C GLN A 115 -8.76 -5.35 10.83
N LEU A 116 -8.01 -5.01 9.78
CA LEU A 116 -6.56 -5.13 9.76
C LEU A 116 -5.87 -4.26 10.82
N ASN A 117 -6.38 -3.06 11.09
CA ASN A 117 -5.89 -2.20 12.15
C ASN A 117 -6.25 -2.68 13.57
N LYS A 118 -7.21 -3.61 13.71
CA LYS A 118 -7.58 -4.22 15.00
C LYS A 118 -6.82 -5.51 15.30
N GLU A 119 -6.13 -6.07 14.31
CA GLU A 119 -5.33 -7.28 14.51
C GLU A 119 -4.21 -7.00 15.50
N SER A 120 -4.19 -7.72 16.62
CA SER A 120 -3.22 -7.52 17.71
C SER A 120 -1.98 -8.40 17.57
N ALA A 121 -2.07 -9.44 16.73
CA ALA A 121 -0.97 -10.35 16.37
C ALA A 121 0.25 -9.61 15.77
N VAL A 122 -0.02 -8.55 15.03
CA VAL A 122 0.96 -7.83 14.23
C VAL A 122 0.72 -6.34 14.35
N ILE A 123 1.80 -5.56 14.28
CA ILE A 123 1.71 -4.13 14.05
C ILE A 123 1.60 -3.94 12.54
N LEU A 124 0.41 -3.57 12.08
CA LEU A 124 0.17 -3.16 10.72
C LEU A 124 -0.27 -1.69 10.72
N LYS A 125 0.45 -0.84 10.00
CA LYS A 125 0.07 0.54 9.76
C LYS A 125 0.01 0.76 8.26
N VAL A 126 -1.15 1.17 7.78
CA VAL A 126 -1.35 1.67 6.42
C VAL A 126 -1.62 3.16 6.54
N VAL A 127 -0.82 3.97 5.86
CA VAL A 127 -0.94 5.43 5.89
C VAL A 127 -1.11 5.93 4.46
N ASP A 128 -2.22 6.62 4.25
CA ASP A 128 -2.59 7.21 2.97
C ASP A 128 -2.73 8.71 3.11
N ALA A 129 -2.20 9.46 2.16
CA ALA A 129 -2.40 10.89 2.06
C ALA A 129 -2.57 11.36 0.62
N VAL A 130 -3.43 12.35 0.44
CA VAL A 130 -3.58 13.12 -0.79
C VAL A 130 -3.13 14.54 -0.50
N TYR A 131 -2.03 14.95 -1.12
CA TYR A 131 -1.57 16.33 -1.07
C TYR A 131 -1.93 17.02 -2.39
N VAL A 132 -2.59 18.16 -2.30
CA VAL A 132 -3.07 18.93 -3.45
C VAL A 132 -2.42 20.29 -3.45
N ASP A 133 -2.09 20.85 -4.62
CA ASP A 133 -1.58 22.21 -4.66
C ASP A 133 -2.60 23.20 -4.09
N ARG A 134 -2.15 24.15 -3.27
CA ARG A 134 -2.98 25.16 -2.60
C ARG A 134 -3.77 26.05 -3.56
N SER A 135 -3.38 26.15 -4.83
CA SER A 135 -4.15 26.88 -5.85
C SER A 135 -5.43 26.18 -6.27
N SER A 136 -5.62 24.90 -5.89
CA SER A 136 -6.81 24.11 -6.20
C SER A 136 -7.70 23.93 -4.97
N SER A 137 -9.01 24.09 -5.13
CA SER A 137 -9.97 23.76 -4.08
C SER A 137 -10.28 22.27 -4.06
N VAL A 138 -10.33 21.68 -2.86
CA VAL A 138 -10.73 20.29 -2.68
C VAL A 138 -12.16 20.24 -2.18
N GLN A 139 -13.01 19.42 -2.82
CA GLN A 139 -14.40 19.27 -2.41
C GLN A 139 -14.48 18.66 -1.00
N GLN A 140 -15.29 19.26 -0.13
CA GLN A 140 -15.47 18.79 1.23
C GLN A 140 -16.00 17.35 1.29
N SER A 141 -16.83 16.95 0.33
CA SER A 141 -17.32 15.57 0.19
C SER A 141 -16.19 14.57 -0.02
N PHE A 142 -15.18 14.91 -0.83
CA PHE A 142 -14.01 14.05 -1.05
C PHE A 142 -13.18 13.93 0.23
N ILE A 143 -12.95 15.04 0.94
CA ILE A 143 -12.24 15.03 2.23
C ILE A 143 -12.96 14.11 3.23
N THR A 144 -14.29 14.20 3.30
CA THR A 144 -15.10 13.32 4.16
C THR A 144 -14.95 11.85 3.75
N VAL A 145 -15.02 11.53 2.45
CA VAL A 145 -14.85 10.15 1.96
C VAL A 145 -13.45 9.62 2.29
N ALA A 146 -12.40 10.40 2.05
CA ALA A 146 -11.02 10.03 2.31
C ALA A 146 -10.79 9.69 3.78
N ARG A 147 -11.26 10.55 4.69
CA ARG A 147 -11.11 10.36 6.13
C ARG A 147 -11.97 9.22 6.65
N GLN A 148 -13.23 9.15 6.23
CA GLN A 148 -14.20 8.21 6.80
C GLN A 148 -13.95 6.76 6.35
N TYR A 149 -13.68 6.55 5.05
CA TYR A 149 -13.62 5.19 4.51
C TYR A 149 -12.19 4.66 4.39
N TYR A 150 -11.21 5.53 4.17
CA TYR A 150 -9.81 5.13 3.93
C TYR A 150 -8.85 5.57 5.04
N SER A 151 -9.34 6.30 6.06
CA SER A 151 -8.49 6.91 7.09
C SER A 151 -7.35 7.78 6.52
N ALA A 152 -7.56 8.32 5.32
CA ALA A 152 -6.54 9.05 4.58
C ALA A 152 -6.50 10.53 4.97
N LYS A 153 -5.29 11.08 5.04
CA LYS A 153 -5.06 12.52 5.16
C LYS A 153 -5.36 13.20 3.81
N VAL A 154 -5.95 14.38 3.87
CA VAL A 154 -6.02 15.28 2.72
C VAL A 154 -5.47 16.63 3.17
N ALA A 155 -4.46 17.12 2.47
CA ALA A 155 -3.76 18.36 2.80
C ALA A 155 -3.46 19.18 1.54
N GLN A 156 -3.20 20.46 1.74
CA GLN A 156 -2.81 21.38 0.67
C GLN A 156 -1.37 21.85 0.86
N GLU A 157 -0.60 21.91 -0.22
CA GLU A 157 0.82 22.29 -0.22
C GLU A 157 1.13 23.37 -1.24
N ASP A 158 2.28 24.06 -1.11
CA ASP A 158 2.80 24.94 -2.17
C ASP A 158 3.71 24.21 -3.14
N PHE A 159 3.16 23.45 -4.07
CA PHE A 159 4.03 22.84 -5.06
C PHE A 159 4.60 23.88 -6.02
N ARG A 160 3.82 24.92 -6.34
CA ARG A 160 4.18 25.93 -7.35
C ARG A 160 5.35 26.81 -6.94
N THR A 161 5.34 27.35 -5.73
CA THR A 161 6.31 28.36 -5.29
C THR A 161 7.33 27.81 -4.30
N ASN A 162 7.02 26.70 -3.61
CA ASN A 162 7.93 26.11 -2.62
C ASN A 162 7.87 24.57 -2.59
N PRO A 163 8.19 23.89 -3.70
CA PRO A 163 8.14 22.42 -3.79
C PRO A 163 9.05 21.75 -2.77
N SER A 164 10.19 22.36 -2.44
CA SER A 164 11.14 21.83 -1.44
C SER A 164 10.53 21.76 -0.04
N ALA A 165 9.75 22.77 0.38
CA ALA A 165 9.05 22.70 1.66
C ALA A 165 7.99 21.60 1.67
N ALA A 166 7.23 21.46 0.57
CA ALA A 166 6.24 20.40 0.45
C ALA A 166 6.85 19.00 0.51
N ILE A 167 8.05 18.80 -0.05
CA ILE A 167 8.81 17.54 0.05
C ILE A 167 9.16 17.23 1.51
N VAL A 168 9.61 18.23 2.28
CA VAL A 168 9.90 18.09 3.71
C VAL A 168 8.62 17.72 4.47
N ASP A 169 7.53 18.46 4.27
CA ASP A 169 6.25 18.22 4.97
C ASP A 169 5.66 16.82 4.67
N ILE A 170 5.83 16.34 3.43
CA ILE A 170 5.44 14.98 3.04
C ILE A 170 6.30 13.95 3.77
N ASN A 171 7.63 14.09 3.73
CA ASN A 171 8.55 13.14 4.35
C ASN A 171 8.39 13.09 5.88
N ASP A 172 8.27 14.25 6.53
CA ASP A 172 8.08 14.36 7.98
C ASP A 172 6.78 13.70 8.43
N TRP A 173 5.69 13.89 7.66
CA TRP A 173 4.42 13.24 7.97
C TRP A 173 4.51 11.72 7.84
N VAL A 174 5.14 11.22 6.76
CA VAL A 174 5.33 9.78 6.56
C VAL A 174 6.18 9.17 7.67
N GLU A 175 7.28 9.85 8.03
CA GLU A 175 8.17 9.41 9.09
C GLU A 175 7.41 9.30 10.42
N GLN A 176 6.68 10.34 10.80
CA GLN A 176 5.86 10.33 12.03
C GLN A 176 4.79 9.24 11.99
N ALA A 177 4.05 9.11 10.89
CA ALA A 177 2.98 8.14 10.75
C ALA A 177 3.49 6.69 10.80
N THR A 178 4.75 6.47 10.44
CA THR A 178 5.43 5.16 10.39
C THR A 178 6.43 4.95 11.54
N ASN A 179 6.34 5.77 12.61
CA ASN A 179 7.20 5.72 13.80
C ASN A 179 8.72 5.78 13.49
N GLY A 180 9.13 6.65 12.57
CA GLY A 180 10.54 6.82 12.21
C GLY A 180 11.07 5.77 11.23
N THR A 181 10.23 4.86 10.75
CA THR A 181 10.69 3.73 9.95
C THR A 181 10.90 4.09 8.49
N ILE A 182 9.98 4.87 7.94
CA ILE A 182 9.99 5.28 6.54
C ILE A 182 10.42 6.73 6.49
N THR A 183 11.65 6.97 6.04
CA THR A 183 12.24 8.31 5.91
C THR A 183 12.55 8.60 4.46
N ASN A 184 12.56 9.89 4.09
CA ASN A 184 12.92 10.36 2.74
C ASN A 184 12.15 9.64 1.63
N LEU A 185 10.84 9.52 1.81
CA LEU A 185 9.95 8.84 0.88
C LEU A 185 10.01 9.40 -0.53
N VAL A 186 10.02 10.73 -0.62
CA VAL A 186 10.12 11.48 -1.86
C VAL A 186 11.43 12.26 -1.86
N GLY A 187 12.18 12.14 -2.97
CA GLY A 187 13.45 12.84 -3.16
C GLY A 187 13.26 14.27 -3.70
N PRO A 188 14.35 15.05 -3.79
CA PRO A 188 14.32 16.47 -4.20
C PRO A 188 13.64 16.73 -5.55
N ASP A 189 13.78 15.81 -6.51
CA ASP A 189 13.28 15.97 -7.89
C ASP A 189 11.87 15.41 -8.10
N THR A 190 11.24 14.96 -7.01
CA THR A 190 9.99 14.19 -7.07
C THR A 190 8.75 15.08 -7.20
N VAL A 191 8.83 16.30 -6.68
CA VAL A 191 7.77 17.31 -6.73
C VAL A 191 8.35 18.55 -7.39
N THR A 192 7.64 19.06 -8.39
CA THR A 192 8.03 20.25 -9.16
C THR A 192 6.95 21.33 -9.08
N SER A 193 7.24 22.53 -9.58
CA SER A 193 6.27 23.63 -9.67
C SER A 193 5.03 23.31 -10.53
N ASP A 194 5.11 22.30 -11.39
CA ASP A 194 3.98 21.81 -12.19
C ASP A 194 3.14 20.75 -11.47
N THR A 195 3.59 20.26 -10.32
CA THR A 195 2.86 19.27 -9.54
C THR A 195 1.55 19.86 -9.03
N ARG A 196 0.46 19.10 -9.15
CA ARG A 196 -0.88 19.50 -8.68
C ARG A 196 -1.44 18.56 -7.63
N LEU A 197 -1.00 17.30 -7.64
CA LEU A 197 -1.47 16.28 -6.75
C LEU A 197 -0.38 15.23 -6.53
N VAL A 198 -0.16 14.88 -5.27
CA VAL A 198 0.76 13.84 -4.80
C VAL A 198 -0.05 12.85 -3.97
N LEU A 199 -0.03 11.59 -4.40
CA LEU A 199 -0.58 10.47 -3.64
C LEU A 199 0.53 9.79 -2.87
N VAL A 200 0.38 9.74 -1.56
CA VAL A 200 1.32 9.09 -0.66
C VAL A 200 0.63 7.87 -0.09
N ASN A 201 1.24 6.71 -0.30
CA ASN A 201 0.86 5.47 0.34
C ASN A 201 2.11 4.91 1.01
N ALA A 202 2.03 4.56 2.30
CA ALA A 202 3.09 3.86 2.97
C ALA A 202 2.53 2.78 3.89
N ILE A 203 3.23 1.65 3.96
CA ILE A 203 2.85 0.52 4.78
C ILE A 203 4.00 0.10 5.68
N TYR A 204 3.70 -0.10 6.95
CA TYR A 204 4.61 -0.66 7.93
C TYR A 204 4.00 -1.94 8.51
N PHE A 205 4.74 -3.03 8.44
CA PHE A 205 4.36 -4.31 9.01
C PHE A 205 5.46 -4.79 9.96
N LYS A 206 5.06 -5.26 11.14
CA LYS A 206 5.92 -5.92 12.11
C LYS A 206 5.13 -6.95 12.90
N GLY A 207 5.43 -8.23 12.67
CA GLY A 207 4.84 -9.35 13.42
C GLY A 207 5.90 -10.12 14.20
N ALA A 208 5.52 -10.65 15.37
CA ALA A 208 6.32 -11.63 16.08
C ALA A 208 6.00 -13.04 15.55
N TRP A 209 7.01 -13.85 15.28
CA TRP A 209 6.78 -15.24 14.87
C TRP A 209 6.10 -16.03 15.99
N LYS A 210 5.11 -16.85 15.63
CA LYS A 210 4.47 -17.80 16.54
C LYS A 210 5.49 -18.77 17.14
N VAL A 211 6.43 -19.23 16.31
CA VAL A 211 7.60 -20.01 16.71
C VAL A 211 8.84 -19.15 16.46
N PRO A 212 9.42 -18.50 17.49
CA PRO A 212 10.56 -17.61 17.31
C PRO A 212 11.84 -18.36 16.96
N PHE A 213 12.70 -17.72 16.17
CA PHE A 213 14.05 -18.20 15.88
C PHE A 213 14.99 -17.88 17.05
N ASN A 214 15.78 -18.85 17.49
CA ASN A 214 16.81 -18.60 18.50
C ASN A 214 17.97 -17.81 17.86
N PRO A 215 18.27 -16.57 18.31
CA PRO A 215 19.33 -15.76 17.72
C PRO A 215 20.72 -16.42 17.80
N SER A 216 20.99 -17.28 18.79
CA SER A 216 22.27 -17.98 18.91
C SER A 216 22.50 -19.03 17.81
N LEU A 217 21.43 -19.45 17.12
CA LEU A 217 21.48 -20.36 15.99
C LEU A 217 21.56 -19.63 14.64
N THR A 218 21.60 -18.29 14.65
CA THR A 218 21.81 -17.51 13.43
C THR A 218 23.29 -17.52 13.07
N THR A 219 23.62 -18.04 11.88
CA THR A 219 24.99 -18.15 11.40
C THR A 219 25.13 -17.49 10.03
N ARG A 220 26.36 -17.12 9.64
CA ARG A 220 26.62 -16.59 8.28
C ARG A 220 26.67 -17.74 7.28
N ASP A 221 25.69 -17.81 6.39
CA ASP A 221 25.62 -18.86 5.36
C ASP A 221 25.53 -18.27 3.94
N ARG A 222 25.77 -19.11 2.92
CA ARG A 222 25.75 -18.71 1.51
C ARG A 222 24.32 -18.55 1.01
N PHE A 223 24.00 -17.36 0.50
CA PHE A 223 22.83 -17.09 -0.30
C PHE A 223 23.25 -16.96 -1.77
N TYR A 224 22.74 -17.84 -2.61
CA TYR A 224 23.05 -17.89 -4.03
C TYR A 224 22.07 -17.00 -4.80
N SER A 225 22.57 -15.93 -5.42
CA SER A 225 21.75 -15.04 -6.28
C SER A 225 21.53 -15.65 -7.68
N ASP A 226 22.43 -16.54 -8.08
CA ASP A 226 22.36 -17.39 -9.27
C ASP A 226 23.09 -18.71 -9.00
N ASN A 227 23.23 -19.56 -10.01
CA ASN A 227 23.84 -20.90 -9.86
C ASN A 227 25.33 -20.88 -9.43
N THR A 228 26.01 -19.74 -9.51
CA THR A 228 27.46 -19.60 -9.31
C THR A 228 27.85 -18.52 -8.31
N THR A 229 27.10 -17.42 -8.25
CA THR A 229 27.40 -16.26 -7.42
C THR A 229 26.68 -16.39 -6.08
N PHE A 230 27.43 -16.22 -4.98
CA PHE A 230 26.86 -16.17 -3.65
C PHE A 230 27.40 -15.02 -2.82
N ILE A 231 26.60 -14.60 -1.85
CA ILE A 231 26.98 -13.70 -0.76
C ILE A 231 26.75 -14.41 0.58
N LYS A 232 27.52 -14.06 1.61
CA LYS A 232 27.31 -14.60 2.96
C LYS A 232 26.37 -13.70 3.77
N VAL A 233 25.18 -14.21 4.11
CA VAL A 233 24.16 -13.47 4.87
C VAL A 233 23.90 -14.13 6.23
N PRO A 234 23.43 -13.38 7.25
CA PRO A 234 22.90 -14.01 8.46
C PRO A 234 21.67 -14.85 8.12
N THR A 235 21.74 -16.15 8.37
CA THR A 235 20.67 -17.13 8.10
C THR A 235 20.17 -17.70 9.42
N MET A 236 18.85 -17.60 9.63
CA MET A 236 18.20 -18.10 10.84
C MET A 236 17.86 -19.59 10.71
N HIS A 237 17.88 -20.33 11.83
CA HIS A 237 17.56 -21.75 11.87
C HIS A 237 16.55 -22.06 12.97
N THR A 238 15.62 -22.97 12.67
CA THR A 238 14.67 -23.51 13.65
C THR A 238 14.20 -24.89 13.20
N ILE A 239 13.78 -25.73 14.15
CA ILE A 239 13.20 -27.06 13.90
C ILE A 239 11.87 -27.11 14.64
N GLY A 240 10.81 -27.53 13.95
CA GLY A 240 9.48 -27.58 14.54
C GLY A 240 8.44 -28.13 13.56
N HIS A 241 7.20 -28.16 14.01
CA HIS A 241 6.05 -28.54 13.19
C HIS A 241 5.49 -27.29 12.50
N PHE A 242 5.53 -27.29 11.17
CA PHE A 242 5.05 -26.21 10.33
C PHE A 242 4.08 -26.75 9.28
N LEU A 243 3.21 -25.87 8.79
CA LEU A 243 2.42 -26.18 7.59
C LEU A 243 3.36 -26.16 6.39
N TYR A 244 3.38 -27.26 5.65
CA TYR A 244 4.30 -27.50 4.56
C TYR A 244 3.58 -28.20 3.40
N SER A 245 3.96 -27.88 2.17
CA SER A 245 3.44 -28.54 0.97
C SER A 245 4.47 -28.54 -0.17
N ASP A 246 4.44 -29.60 -0.98
CA ASP A 246 5.22 -29.72 -2.21
C ASP A 246 4.36 -29.38 -3.44
N ASN A 247 4.86 -28.47 -4.29
CA ASN A 247 4.25 -28.17 -5.57
C ASN A 247 5.07 -28.79 -6.71
N LYS A 248 4.62 -29.96 -7.19
CA LYS A 248 5.32 -30.70 -8.26
C LYS A 248 5.30 -29.97 -9.61
N VAL A 249 4.27 -29.17 -9.88
CA VAL A 249 4.14 -28.44 -11.16
C VAL A 249 5.15 -27.30 -11.21
N LEU A 250 5.34 -26.59 -10.10
CA LEU A 250 6.31 -25.49 -10.00
C LEU A 250 7.71 -25.96 -9.56
N GLN A 251 7.88 -27.25 -9.24
CA GLN A 251 9.09 -27.82 -8.65
C GLN A 251 9.55 -27.03 -7.41
N SER A 252 8.62 -26.71 -6.51
CA SER A 252 8.87 -25.85 -5.36
C SER A 252 8.31 -26.40 -4.05
N HIS A 253 8.88 -25.91 -2.95
CA HIS A 253 8.42 -26.18 -1.58
C HIS A 253 7.74 -24.94 -1.02
N ILE A 254 6.64 -25.13 -0.30
CA ILE A 254 5.86 -24.06 0.32
C ILE A 254 5.82 -24.31 1.82
N LEU A 255 6.28 -23.33 2.61
CA LEU A 255 6.31 -23.36 4.06
C LEU A 255 5.53 -22.17 4.62
N ALA A 256 4.58 -22.40 5.53
CA ALA A 256 3.88 -21.32 6.22
C ALA A 256 4.50 -21.07 7.60
N LEU A 257 4.97 -19.84 7.81
CA LEU A 257 5.45 -19.35 9.11
C LEU A 257 4.43 -18.37 9.67
N ASN A 258 3.71 -18.79 10.72
CA ASN A 258 2.65 -17.98 11.31
C ASN A 258 3.23 -16.93 12.26
N TYR A 259 2.56 -15.77 12.33
CA TYR A 259 2.75 -14.78 13.38
C TYR A 259 1.93 -15.16 14.64
N GLN A 260 2.29 -14.60 15.79
CA GLN A 260 1.64 -14.84 17.09
C GLN A 260 0.17 -14.45 17.09
#